data_AF-A0A1D7YTB8-F1
#
_entry.id   AF-A0A1D7YTB8-F1
#
_cell.length_a   1.000
_cell.length_b   1.000
_cell.length_c   1.000
_cell.angle_alpha   90.00
_cell.angle_beta   90.00
_cell.angle_gamma   90.00
#
_symmetry.space_group_name_H-M   'P 1'
#
loop_
_entity.id
_entity.type
_entity.pdbx_description
1 polymer ?
#
loop_
_entity_poly.entity_id
_entity_poly.type
_entity_poly.pdbx_seq_one_letter_code
_entity_poly.pdbx_strand_id
1 'polypeptide(L)' 'MSQITIRSDRKDDYTFYYKGDEVTLGAGKIISIATGLDDVVLPTCAMKIINNLIVIKEDVKHKHHDEEEK' A
#
# COMPACT_ATOMS: atom_id res chain seq x y z
N MET A 1 10.34 20.13 -0.53
CA MET A 1 9.72 19.16 -1.47
C MET A 1 9.98 17.78 -0.93
N SER A 2 8.97 17.15 -0.34
CA SER A 2 9.14 15.85 0.33
C SER A 2 8.68 14.76 -0.64
N GLN A 3 9.59 14.32 -1.51
CA GLN A 3 9.36 13.15 -2.35
C GLN A 3 9.13 11.93 -1.45
N ILE A 4 8.10 11.14 -1.75
CA ILE A 4 7.75 9.90 -1.06
C ILE A 4 8.03 8.74 -1.99
N THR A 5 8.61 7.67 -1.49
CA THR A 5 8.82 6.42 -2.22
C THR A 5 7.81 5.40 -1.73
N ILE A 6 7.12 4.74 -2.65
CA ILE A 6 6.21 3.63 -2.34
C ILE A 6 6.77 2.37 -2.96
N ARG A 7 6.93 1.34 -2.13
CA ARG A 7 7.40 0.01 -2.52
C ARG A 7 6.33 -1.02 -2.21
N SER A 8 6.03 -1.89 -3.18
CA SER A 8 5.25 -3.09 -2.94
C SER A 8 6.19 -4.25 -2.61
N ASP A 9 6.04 -4.82 -1.42
CA ASP A 9 6.58 -6.14 -1.04
C ASP A 9 5.51 -7.23 -1.23
N ARG A 10 4.38 -6.92 -1.89
CA ARG A 10 3.33 -7.90 -2.22
C ARG A 10 3.75 -8.75 -3.41
N LYS A 11 3.23 -9.99 -3.44
CA LYS A 11 3.37 -10.89 -4.60
C LYS A 11 2.43 -10.56 -5.75
N ASP A 12 1.37 -9.82 -5.45
CA ASP A 12 0.36 -9.38 -6.42
C ASP A 12 0.44 -7.88 -6.67
N ASP A 13 -0.14 -7.45 -7.79
CA ASP A 13 -0.28 -6.05 -8.14
C ASP A 13 -1.18 -5.32 -7.14
N TYR A 14 -0.81 -4.09 -6.82
CA TYR A 14 -1.50 -3.27 -5.84
C TYR A 14 -1.95 -1.96 -6.45
N THR A 15 -3.25 -1.73 -6.45
CA THR A 15 -3.82 -0.51 -6.99
C THR A 15 -4.20 0.47 -5.87
N PHE A 16 -3.86 1.74 -6.05
CA PHE A 16 -4.18 2.83 -5.13
C PHE A 16 -4.49 4.11 -5.90
N TYR A 17 -5.09 5.08 -5.23
CA TYR A 17 -5.41 6.36 -5.85
C TYR A 17 -4.36 7.40 -5.50
N TYR A 18 -3.94 8.16 -6.49
CA TYR A 18 -3.02 9.27 -6.34
C TYR A 18 -3.54 10.45 -7.16
N LYS A 19 -3.84 11.58 -6.50
CA LYS A 19 -4.47 12.77 -7.12
C LYS A 19 -5.78 12.50 -7.86
N GLY A 20 -6.50 11.45 -7.44
CA GLY A 20 -7.74 11.02 -8.11
C GLY A 20 -7.52 10.06 -9.29
N ASP A 21 -6.27 9.83 -9.70
CA ASP A 21 -5.92 8.83 -10.71
C ASP A 21 -5.64 7.47 -10.07
N GLU A 22 -6.08 6.41 -10.73
CA GLU A 22 -5.82 5.04 -10.32
C GLU A 22 -4.41 4.62 -10.76
N VAL A 23 -3.56 4.26 -9.81
CA VAL A 23 -2.18 3.86 -10.03
C VAL A 23 -1.98 2.41 -9.59
N THR A 24 -1.57 1.56 -10.53
CA THR A 24 -1.22 0.17 -10.24
C THR A 24 0.28 0.03 -10.01
N LEU A 25 0.65 -0.43 -8.82
CA LEU A 25 2.00 -0.83 -8.46
C LEU A 25 2.17 -2.34 -8.70
N GLY A 26 3.04 -2.71 -9.63
CA GLY A 26 3.35 -4.11 -9.86
C GLY A 26 3.98 -4.79 -8.63
N ALA A 27 3.80 -6.10 -8.50
CA ALA A 27 4.45 -6.90 -7.46
C ALA A 27 5.98 -6.65 -7.41
N GLY A 28 6.51 -6.38 -6.21
CA GLY A 28 7.94 -6.10 -6.01
C GLY A 28 8.45 -4.77 -6.58
N LYS A 29 7.57 -3.93 -7.16
CA LYS A 29 7.98 -2.65 -7.78
C LYS A 29 8.02 -1.50 -6.79
N ILE A 30 8.79 -0.48 -7.18
CA ILE A 30 9.00 0.76 -6.43
C ILE A 30 8.62 1.92 -7.34
N ILE A 31 7.88 2.89 -6.80
CA ILE A 31 7.64 4.19 -7.42
C ILE A 31 8.08 5.30 -6.48
N SER A 32 8.39 6.45 -7.04
CA SER A 32 8.59 7.68 -6.27
C SER A 32 7.62 8.75 -6.72
N ILE A 33 6.95 9.35 -5.75
CA ILE A 33 5.92 10.36 -5.90
C ILE A 33 6.48 11.69 -5.39
N ALA A 34 6.48 12.72 -6.24
CA ALA A 34 7.08 14.01 -5.92
C ALA A 34 6.18 14.92 -5.05
N THR A 35 4.88 14.63 -5.01
CA THR A 35 3.86 15.37 -4.24
C THR A 35 3.41 14.50 -3.07
N GLY A 36 3.19 15.12 -1.90
CA GLY A 36 3.11 14.47 -0.58
C GLY A 36 2.00 13.41 -0.41
N LEU A 37 1.97 12.82 0.79
CA LEU A 37 1.04 11.74 1.17
C LEU A 37 -0.43 12.17 1.11
N ASP A 38 -0.68 13.48 1.19
CA ASP A 38 -2.02 14.06 1.26
C ASP A 38 -2.89 13.73 0.05
N ASP A 39 -2.27 13.51 -1.11
CA ASP A 39 -2.95 13.15 -2.36
C ASP A 39 -3.02 11.63 -2.59
N VAL A 40 -2.47 10.82 -1.67
CA VAL A 40 -2.37 9.36 -1.80
C VAL A 40 -3.42 8.70 -0.93
N VAL A 41 -4.36 7.98 -1.55
CA VAL A 41 -5.35 7.16 -0.84
C VAL A 41 -4.98 5.70 -1.01
N LEU A 42 -4.51 5.10 0.08
CA LEU A 42 -4.21 3.68 0.16
C LEU A 42 -5.46 2.92 0.66
N PRO A 43 -6.01 1.97 -0.12
CA PRO A 43 -7.01 1.05 0.41
C PRO A 43 -6.49 0.25 1.62
N THR A 44 -7.41 -0.35 2.38
CA THR A 44 -7.07 -1.13 3.60
C THR A 44 -6.01 -2.18 3.29
N CYS A 45 -4.81 -2.00 3.82
CA CYS A 45 -3.69 -2.92 3.68
C CYS A 45 -2.68 -2.76 4.81
N ALA A 46 -1.93 -3.83 5.08
CA ALA A 46 -0.79 -3.76 5.96
C ALA A 46 0.33 -2.92 5.33
N MET A 47 0.67 -1.80 5.95
CA MET A 47 1.74 -0.90 5.48
C MET A 47 2.73 -0.58 6.59
N LYS A 48 3.98 -0.31 6.21
CA LYS A 48 5.02 0.18 7.10
C LYS A 48 5.54 1.52 6.57
N ILE A 49 5.47 2.56 7.39
CA ILE A 49 5.96 3.90 7.06
C ILE A 49 7.30 4.12 7.76
N ILE A 50 8.33 4.52 7.00
CA ILE A 50 9.67 4.83 7.50
C ILE A 50 10.16 6.10 6.80
N ASN A 51 10.17 7.23 7.50
CA ASN A 51 10.48 8.54 6.91
C ASN A 51 9.61 8.82 5.67
N ASN A 52 10.23 8.88 4.49
CA ASN A 52 9.55 9.10 3.22
C ASN A 52 9.30 7.79 2.44
N LEU A 53 9.50 6.62 3.05
CA LEU A 53 9.28 5.32 2.42
C LEU A 53 8.02 4.66 2.98
N ILE A 54 7.11 4.28 2.10
CA ILE A 54 5.95 3.44 2.41
C ILE A 54 6.20 2.07 1.81
N VAL A 55 6.21 1.05 2.67
CA VAL A 55 6.29 -0.35 2.24
C VAL A 55 4.92 -0.98 2.40
N ILE A 56 4.33 -1.35 1.28
CA ILE A 56 3.05 -2.03 1.21
C ILE A 56 3.32 -3.53 1.32
N LYS A 57 2.71 -4.16 2.32
CA LYS A 57 2.85 -5.58 2.59
C LYS A 57 1.57 -6.31 2.24
N GLU A 58 1.66 -7.63 2.13
CA GLU A 58 0.46 -8.45 2.07
C GLU A 58 -0.36 -8.21 3.32
N ASP A 59 -1.67 -8.06 3.10
CA ASP A 59 -2.60 -7.87 4.18
C ASP A 59 -2.53 -9.13 5.06
N VAL A 60 -2.06 -8.98 6.30
CA VAL A 60 -2.30 -9.97 7.33
C VAL A 60 -3.78 -9.86 7.65
N LYS A 61 -4.63 -10.42 6.78
CA LYS A 61 -5.94 -10.87 7.23
C LYS A 61 -5.63 -11.68 8.48
N HIS A 62 -5.93 -11.11 9.64
CA HIS A 62 -6.31 -11.94 10.76
C HIS A 62 -7.34 -12.86 10.16
N LYS A 63 -6.99 -14.14 10.01
CA LYS A 63 -7.99 -15.17 9.77
C LYS A 63 -8.96 -14.93 10.92
N HIS A 64 -10.10 -14.33 10.62
CA HIS A 64 -11.24 -14.44 11.50
C HIS A 64 -11.44 -15.94 11.57
N HIS A 65 -11.03 -16.49 12.70
CA HIS A 65 -11.30 -17.85 13.06
C HIS A 65 -12.76 -17.82 13.43
N ASP A 66 -13.62 -17.78 12.42
CA ASP A 66 -15.03 -18.11 12.61
C ASP A 66 -15.09 -19.64 12.68
N GLU A 67 -14.49 -20.18 13.75
CA GLU A 67 -15.01 -21.35 14.43
C GLU A 67 -16.22 -20.84 15.24
N GLU A 68 -17.33 -20.55 14.55
CA GLU A 68 -18.63 -20.68 15.22
C GLU A 68 -19.07 -22.13 15.09
N GLU A 69 -18.72 -22.88 16.12
CA GLU A 69 -19.40 -24.11 16.53
C GLU A 69 -20.92 -23.86 16.60
N LYS A 70 -21.70 -24.42 15.67
CA LYS A 70 -22.82 -25.34 15.93
C LYS A 70 -23.73 -25.57 14.72
#